data_AF-U4LP15-F1
#
_entry.id   AF-U4LP15-F1
#
_cell.length_a   1.000
_cell.length_b   1.000
_cell.length_c   1.000
_cell.angle_alpha   90.00
_cell.angle_beta   90.00
_cell.angle_gamma   90.00
#
_symmetry.space_group_name_H-M   'P 1'
#
loop_
_entity.id
_entity.type
_entity.pdbx_description
1 polymer ?
#
loop_
_entity_poly.entity_id
_entity_poly.type
_entity_poly.pdbx_seq_one_letter_code
_entity_poly.pdbx_strand_id
1 'polypeptide(L)'
;MPNSSRSWRPWILCNPEPGPDTVEHCFRHLDCNLWVAFVFDFHSLTTNHHEIHHPSSGEISQITQCQFHSHHHHPPIYPSSPGPPAIQPLLSIMDELTSLRYLKPLPLYTHSKPYYIFETLPSGIKNTNLEYEDGPAQLITDIRGQESEFTLKEHGFEFIKWEPPELDWGNEKELYKIYFPAVRKCLEALLGEEVKRWELYEFRRRHAGLKSYGNPDVHNHMAIIPPVPIIHVDQSPAGILNWLKRNLADEVDELVEKYRMRLFTVWRPLVDVVEDVSLAVCDARTFSREDLIEVDFIDNTMVRKNFMAKYSESAKFYYLSKMTKDECCVFKVFDSLDLEKGCVPHGAFRHANYGKDVKPRESIEVRFLIMTEK
;
A
#
# COMPACT_ATOMS: atom_id res chain seq x y z
N MET A 1 52.78 -14.79 16.47
CA MET A 1 52.39 -13.38 16.24
C MET A 1 51.22 -13.36 15.28
N PRO A 2 50.15 -12.62 15.58
CA PRO A 2 48.92 -13.32 15.99
C PRO A 2 47.68 -13.03 15.15
N ASN A 3 46.75 -13.99 15.26
CA ASN A 3 45.32 -13.93 14.99
C ASN A 3 44.63 -12.69 15.58
N SER A 4 43.57 -12.22 14.92
CA SER A 4 42.40 -11.72 15.65
C SER A 4 41.09 -12.09 14.95
N SER A 5 40.43 -13.07 15.53
CA SER A 5 39.01 -13.38 15.43
C SER A 5 38.18 -12.16 15.86
N ARG A 6 37.23 -11.71 15.03
CA ARG A 6 36.14 -10.83 15.50
C ARG A 6 35.08 -11.69 16.17
N SER A 7 35.21 -11.80 17.49
CA SER A 7 34.18 -12.35 18.37
C SER A 7 32.98 -11.40 18.44
N TRP A 8 31.78 -11.92 18.19
CA TRP A 8 30.55 -11.27 18.61
C TRP A 8 30.50 -11.23 20.14
N ARG A 9 30.33 -10.04 20.71
CA ARG A 9 29.95 -9.88 22.12
C ARG A 9 28.59 -9.18 22.19
N PRO A 10 27.64 -9.71 22.97
CA PRO A 10 26.36 -9.06 23.22
C PRO A 10 26.56 -7.95 24.25
N TRP A 11 26.06 -6.75 23.96
CA TRP A 11 26.03 -5.66 24.94
C TRP A 11 24.88 -5.91 25.91
N ILE A 12 25.23 -6.43 27.08
CA ILE A 12 24.43 -6.37 28.30
C ILE A 12 24.76 -5.04 28.98
N LEU A 13 23.74 -4.22 29.22
CA LEU A 13 23.78 -3.16 30.22
C LEU A 13 22.68 -3.40 31.25
N CYS A 14 23.06 -3.98 32.39
CA CYS A 14 22.46 -3.70 33.69
C CYS A 14 22.98 -2.31 34.13
N ASN A 15 22.36 -1.44 34.92
CA ASN A 15 21.25 -1.40 35.89
C ASN A 15 21.11 0.11 36.31
N PRO A 16 20.26 0.59 37.26
CA PRO A 16 19.39 -0.12 38.21
C PRO A 16 17.93 0.43 38.34
N GLU A 17 17.05 -0.40 38.86
CA GLU A 17 15.81 0.00 39.57
C GLU A 17 16.05 -0.03 41.11
N PRO A 18 15.15 0.43 42.03
CA PRO A 18 13.70 0.68 41.86
C PRO A 18 13.11 1.92 42.58
N GLY A 19 11.84 2.26 42.28
CA GLY A 19 10.97 3.08 43.13
C GLY A 19 9.59 3.35 42.53
N PRO A 20 8.48 3.17 43.27
CA PRO A 20 7.12 2.97 42.73
C PRO A 20 6.41 4.28 42.38
N ASP A 21 5.29 4.15 41.65
CA ASP A 21 4.28 5.17 41.36
C ASP A 21 4.54 6.06 40.13
N THR A 22 4.10 5.58 38.95
CA THR A 22 2.89 6.06 38.25
C THR A 22 2.98 5.77 36.75
N VAL A 23 2.03 4.97 36.28
CA VAL A 23 1.79 4.64 34.87
C VAL A 23 1.14 5.85 34.19
N GLU A 24 1.92 6.88 33.83
CA GLU A 24 1.39 7.98 33.00
C GLU A 24 2.42 8.86 32.26
N HIS A 25 3.68 8.42 32.09
CA HIS A 25 4.71 9.25 31.44
C HIS A 25 5.52 8.49 30.37
N CYS A 26 4.86 7.96 29.35
CA CYS A 26 5.50 7.47 28.12
C CYS A 26 4.64 7.79 26.88
N PHE A 27 4.16 9.03 26.73
CA PHE A 27 3.61 9.54 25.46
C PHE A 27 3.81 11.05 25.40
N ARG A 28 5.00 11.49 24.97
CA ARG A 28 5.29 12.80 24.36
C ARG A 28 6.80 12.88 24.15
N HIS A 29 7.25 12.56 22.94
CA HIS A 29 8.37 13.18 22.23
C HIS A 29 8.66 12.36 20.98
N LEU A 30 7.89 12.61 19.93
CA LEU A 30 8.32 12.41 18.56
C LEU A 30 7.90 13.68 17.82
N ASP A 31 8.90 14.51 17.52
CA ASP A 31 8.75 15.76 16.79
C ASP A 31 8.04 15.53 15.46
N CYS A 32 6.82 16.05 15.38
CA CYS A 32 6.09 16.24 14.14
C CYS A 32 6.51 17.59 13.55
N ASN A 33 7.69 17.69 12.95
CA ASN A 33 8.11 18.87 12.20
C ASN A 33 9.20 18.51 11.18
N LEU A 34 8.84 17.77 10.13
CA LEU A 34 9.73 17.64 8.96
C LEU A 34 9.02 17.52 7.60
N TRP A 35 7.71 17.78 7.55
CA TRP A 35 6.95 17.82 6.28
C TRP A 35 6.20 19.13 6.03
N VAL A 36 6.22 20.10 6.96
CA VAL A 36 5.50 21.38 6.81
C VAL A 36 6.31 22.42 6.03
N ALA A 37 7.62 22.20 5.78
CA ALA A 37 8.49 23.21 5.16
C ALA A 37 8.51 23.24 3.62
N PHE A 38 7.78 22.38 2.92
CA PHE A 38 7.81 22.30 1.43
C PHE A 38 6.51 22.71 0.73
N VAL A 39 5.50 23.15 1.47
CA VAL A 39 4.30 23.77 0.90
C VAL A 39 4.20 25.16 1.49
N PHE A 40 4.60 26.17 0.70
CA PHE A 40 4.31 27.61 0.78
C PHE A 40 5.58 28.42 0.48
N ASP A 41 5.84 28.67 -0.81
CA ASP A 41 6.40 29.96 -1.19
C ASP A 41 6.02 30.29 -2.63
N PHE A 42 5.04 31.19 -2.78
CA PHE A 42 4.94 32.20 -3.85
C PHE A 42 3.69 33.04 -3.60
N HIS A 43 3.85 34.15 -2.89
CA HIS A 43 3.45 35.51 -3.27
C HIS A 43 3.70 36.45 -2.08
N SER A 44 4.82 37.17 -2.14
CA SER A 44 5.03 38.35 -1.31
C SER A 44 4.52 39.60 -2.06
N LEU A 45 4.31 40.66 -1.27
CA LEU A 45 4.03 42.06 -1.64
C LEU A 45 2.52 42.36 -1.86
N THR A 46 1.85 43.23 -1.11
CA THR A 46 2.23 44.25 -0.11
C THR A 46 1.01 44.56 0.77
N THR A 47 1.20 44.68 2.07
CA THR A 47 0.27 45.36 2.99
C THR A 47 0.35 46.87 2.78
N ASN A 48 -0.78 47.54 2.57
CA ASN A 48 -0.97 48.94 2.90
C ASN A 48 -2.29 49.13 3.64
N HIS A 49 -2.19 49.71 4.83
CA HIS A 49 -3.29 50.26 5.61
C HIS A 49 -4.02 51.34 4.81
N HIS A 50 -5.36 51.37 4.88
CA HIS A 50 -6.12 52.59 5.22
C HIS A 50 -7.61 52.28 5.45
N GLU A 51 -8.02 52.59 6.68
CA GLU A 51 -9.22 53.32 7.10
C GLU A 51 -10.64 52.92 6.63
N ILE A 52 -11.46 52.87 7.68
CA ILE A 52 -12.91 52.70 7.77
C ILE A 52 -13.62 53.93 7.20
N HIS A 53 -14.63 53.74 6.34
CA HIS A 53 -15.80 54.63 6.25
C HIS A 53 -17.02 53.90 5.67
N HIS A 54 -18.11 53.85 6.44
CA HIS A 54 -19.49 53.66 5.95
C HIS A 54 -20.05 54.98 5.41
N PRO A 55 -20.96 54.94 4.41
CA PRO A 55 -22.41 55.15 4.67
C PRO A 55 -23.33 54.30 3.74
N SER A 56 -24.36 53.63 4.26
CA SER A 56 -25.80 54.02 4.37
C SER A 56 -26.67 53.98 3.09
N SER A 57 -27.65 53.07 3.12
CA SER A 57 -29.06 53.16 2.67
C SER A 57 -29.43 53.53 1.22
N GLY A 58 -30.34 52.75 0.63
CA GLY A 58 -31.18 53.17 -0.49
C GLY A 58 -31.98 52.03 -1.13
N GLU A 59 -33.24 51.90 -0.73
CA GLU A 59 -34.27 51.04 -1.33
C GLU A 59 -34.50 51.35 -2.82
N ILE A 60 -34.82 50.35 -3.64
CA ILE A 60 -35.57 50.57 -4.90
C ILE A 60 -36.67 49.52 -5.07
N SER A 61 -37.85 50.07 -5.31
CA SER A 61 -39.18 49.50 -5.50
C SER A 61 -39.40 48.86 -6.89
N GLN A 62 -40.47 48.06 -6.92
CA GLN A 62 -41.15 47.55 -8.11
C GLN A 62 -41.54 48.65 -9.11
N ILE A 63 -41.53 48.35 -10.42
CA ILE A 63 -42.55 48.80 -11.40
C ILE A 63 -42.53 47.85 -12.62
N THR A 64 -43.74 47.71 -13.15
CA THR A 64 -44.34 46.78 -14.11
C THR A 64 -44.02 47.08 -15.59
N GLN A 65 -44.00 46.00 -16.37
CA GLN A 65 -44.41 45.82 -17.78
C GLN A 65 -44.27 46.94 -18.82
N CYS A 66 -43.62 46.59 -19.95
CA CYS A 66 -44.12 46.95 -21.28
C CYS A 66 -43.85 45.79 -22.26
N GLN A 67 -44.92 45.32 -22.90
CA GLN A 67 -44.92 44.22 -23.87
C GLN A 67 -44.40 44.68 -25.24
N PHE A 68 -43.57 43.87 -25.88
CA PHE A 68 -43.43 43.87 -27.34
C PHE A 68 -43.64 42.44 -27.85
N HIS A 69 -44.64 42.29 -28.72
CA HIS A 69 -44.93 41.05 -29.44
C HIS A 69 -43.90 40.87 -30.56
N SER A 70 -43.16 39.75 -30.53
CA SER A 70 -42.52 39.20 -31.73
C SER A 70 -43.01 37.77 -31.94
N HIS A 71 -43.60 37.53 -33.10
CA HIS A 71 -44.00 36.21 -33.56
C HIS A 71 -42.74 35.38 -33.87
N HIS A 72 -42.48 34.35 -33.06
CA HIS A 72 -41.56 33.27 -33.41
C HIS A 72 -42.34 31.97 -33.57
N HIS A 73 -42.33 31.43 -34.78
CA HIS A 73 -42.78 30.09 -35.08
C HIS A 73 -41.89 29.08 -34.36
N HIS A 74 -42.49 28.26 -33.49
CA HIS A 74 -41.81 27.11 -32.89
C HIS A 74 -41.67 25.98 -33.93
N PRO A 75 -40.49 25.34 -34.05
CA PRO A 75 -40.37 24.09 -34.79
C PRO A 75 -41.01 22.93 -34.01
N PRO A 76 -41.43 21.85 -34.69
CA PRO A 76 -42.10 20.72 -34.03
C PRO A 76 -41.14 20.00 -33.06
N ILE A 77 -41.64 19.73 -31.85
CA ILE A 77 -41.00 18.88 -30.85
C ILE A 77 -41.20 17.43 -31.30
N TYR A 78 -40.11 16.78 -31.74
CA TYR A 78 -40.08 15.33 -31.89
C TYR A 78 -39.75 14.68 -30.54
N PRO A 79 -40.43 13.60 -30.12
CA PRO A 79 -40.00 12.84 -28.97
C PRO A 79 -38.59 12.28 -29.22
N SER A 80 -37.68 12.55 -28.30
CA SER A 80 -36.33 12.00 -28.32
C SER A 80 -36.41 10.47 -28.25
N SER A 81 -35.84 9.81 -29.26
CA SER A 81 -35.59 8.37 -29.22
C SER A 81 -34.80 8.03 -27.95
N PRO A 82 -35.14 6.94 -27.24
CA PRO A 82 -34.30 6.48 -26.14
C PRO A 82 -32.90 6.19 -26.71
N GLY A 83 -31.88 6.81 -26.09
CA GLY A 83 -30.49 6.53 -26.41
C GLY A 83 -30.21 5.03 -26.30
N PRO A 84 -29.17 4.53 -26.98
CA PRO A 84 -28.79 3.12 -26.86
C PRO A 84 -28.59 2.78 -25.37
N PRO A 85 -29.05 1.61 -24.91
CA PRO A 85 -28.83 1.20 -23.53
C PRO A 85 -27.34 1.28 -23.22
N ALA A 86 -27.00 1.80 -22.04
CA ALA A 86 -25.64 1.78 -21.55
C ALA A 86 -25.12 0.34 -21.64
N ILE A 87 -24.11 0.12 -22.47
CA ILE A 87 -23.43 -1.17 -22.57
C ILE A 87 -22.76 -1.37 -21.21
N GLN A 88 -23.42 -2.14 -20.33
CA GLN A 88 -22.72 -2.71 -19.19
C GLN A 88 -21.54 -3.49 -19.76
N PRO A 89 -20.29 -3.26 -19.30
CA PRO A 89 -19.19 -4.09 -19.73
C PRO A 89 -19.61 -5.54 -19.49
N LEU A 90 -19.60 -6.35 -20.54
CA LEU A 90 -19.72 -7.79 -20.38
C LEU A 90 -18.59 -8.18 -19.44
N LEU A 91 -18.95 -8.56 -18.21
CA LEU A 91 -18.03 -9.14 -17.25
C LEU A 91 -17.20 -10.18 -18.01
N SER A 92 -15.88 -10.07 -17.93
CA SER A 92 -15.02 -11.17 -18.37
C SER A 92 -15.53 -12.43 -17.68
N ILE A 93 -15.49 -13.57 -18.37
CA ILE A 93 -15.92 -14.85 -17.77
C ILE A 93 -15.16 -15.19 -16.47
N MET A 94 -14.04 -14.51 -16.24
CA MET A 94 -13.17 -14.65 -15.08
C MET A 94 -13.28 -13.47 -14.10
N ASP A 95 -14.06 -12.42 -14.35
CA ASP A 95 -14.22 -11.40 -13.32
C ASP A 95 -14.86 -12.01 -12.06
N GLU A 96 -14.37 -11.61 -10.89
CA GLU A 96 -14.79 -12.19 -9.62
C GLU A 96 -15.58 -11.16 -8.81
N LEU A 97 -16.87 -11.43 -8.60
CA LEU A 97 -17.71 -10.64 -7.71
C LEU A 97 -17.63 -11.24 -6.31
N THR A 98 -16.88 -10.60 -5.41
CA THR A 98 -16.63 -11.12 -4.05
C THR A 98 -16.45 -10.00 -3.03
N SER A 99 -16.45 -10.35 -1.75
CA SER A 99 -16.14 -9.43 -0.67
C SER A 99 -14.65 -9.49 -0.32
N LEU A 100 -13.99 -8.34 -0.35
CA LEU A 100 -12.65 -8.16 0.21
C LEU A 100 -12.74 -7.77 1.69
N ARG A 101 -11.69 -8.07 2.45
CA ARG A 101 -11.65 -7.81 3.90
C ARG A 101 -10.85 -6.55 4.20
N TYR A 102 -11.39 -5.68 5.03
CA TYR A 102 -10.86 -4.34 5.32
C TYR A 102 -10.71 -4.08 6.82
N LEU A 103 -9.94 -3.06 7.18
CA LEU A 103 -9.95 -2.48 8.52
C LEU A 103 -11.29 -1.78 8.75
N LYS A 104 -11.97 -2.17 9.82
CA LYS A 104 -13.23 -1.55 10.24
C LYS A 104 -12.97 -0.13 10.75
N PRO A 105 -13.65 0.90 10.25
CA PRO A 105 -13.42 2.29 10.66
C PRO A 105 -14.02 2.57 12.05
N LEU A 106 -13.28 2.23 13.10
CA LEU A 106 -13.73 2.45 14.47
C LEU A 106 -13.48 3.91 14.91
N PRO A 107 -14.43 4.56 15.62
CA PRO A 107 -14.20 5.85 16.27
C PRO A 107 -13.01 5.83 17.23
N LEU A 108 -12.66 4.66 17.77
CA LEU A 108 -11.46 4.48 18.60
C LEU A 108 -10.19 5.03 17.92
N TYR A 109 -10.08 4.92 16.59
CA TYR A 109 -8.88 5.31 15.84
C TYR A 109 -8.65 6.82 15.76
N THR A 110 -9.62 7.65 16.15
CA THR A 110 -9.43 9.11 16.26
C THR A 110 -8.73 9.52 17.56
N HIS A 111 -8.68 8.63 18.56
CA HIS A 111 -8.11 8.92 19.88
C HIS A 111 -7.04 7.92 20.31
N SER A 112 -6.98 6.75 19.67
CA SER A 112 -5.98 5.71 19.93
C SER A 112 -5.43 5.19 18.62
N LYS A 113 -4.11 5.24 18.45
CA LYS A 113 -3.47 4.72 17.25
C LYS A 113 -3.74 3.21 17.12
N PRO A 114 -4.11 2.69 15.95
CA PRO A 114 -4.27 1.27 15.76
C PRO A 114 -2.92 0.54 15.87
N TYR A 115 -2.93 -0.65 16.49
CA TYR A 115 -1.72 -1.44 16.70
C TYR A 115 -1.98 -2.94 16.69
N TYR A 116 -0.93 -3.71 16.42
CA TYR A 116 -0.85 -5.14 16.64
C TYR A 116 0.51 -5.50 17.26
N ILE A 117 0.51 -6.29 18.32
CA ILE A 117 1.70 -6.75 19.03
C ILE A 117 1.90 -8.25 18.76
N PHE A 118 3.06 -8.60 18.22
CA PHE A 118 3.47 -9.98 17.92
C PHE A 118 3.97 -10.74 19.16
N GLU A 119 4.20 -10.04 20.26
CA GLU A 119 4.66 -10.64 21.51
C GLU A 119 3.51 -11.29 22.30
N THR A 120 3.86 -12.27 23.13
CA THR A 120 2.91 -12.82 24.11
C THR A 120 2.75 -11.83 25.25
N LEU A 121 1.52 -11.39 25.50
CA LEU A 121 1.20 -10.44 26.56
C LEU A 121 0.65 -11.14 27.80
N PRO A 122 0.77 -10.51 28.99
CA PRO A 122 0.08 -10.96 30.19
C PRO A 122 -1.43 -11.14 29.96
N SER A 123 -2.02 -12.07 30.71
CA SER A 123 -3.45 -12.37 30.62
C SER A 123 -4.32 -11.12 30.82
N GLY A 124 -5.33 -10.94 29.97
CA GLY A 124 -6.26 -9.82 30.02
C GLY A 124 -5.87 -8.61 29.17
N ILE A 125 -4.63 -8.56 28.64
CA ILE A 125 -4.20 -7.52 27.73
C ILE A 125 -4.42 -8.00 26.29
N LYS A 126 -5.19 -7.24 25.52
CA LYS A 126 -5.34 -7.48 24.07
C LYS A 126 -4.04 -7.10 23.38
N ASN A 127 -3.55 -7.96 22.50
CA ASN A 127 -2.39 -7.66 21.67
C ASN A 127 -2.72 -6.75 20.48
N THR A 128 -3.99 -6.40 20.27
CA THR A 128 -4.42 -5.51 19.19
C THR A 128 -5.74 -4.81 19.52
N ASN A 129 -5.91 -3.61 18.95
CA ASN A 129 -7.20 -2.89 18.88
C ASN A 129 -7.78 -2.88 17.44
N LEU A 130 -7.25 -3.74 16.55
CA LEU A 130 -7.72 -3.88 15.17
C LEU A 130 -8.99 -4.71 15.11
N GLU A 131 -10.00 -4.21 14.41
CA GLU A 131 -11.16 -4.98 13.99
C GLU A 131 -11.23 -4.98 12.47
N TYR A 132 -11.61 -6.11 11.89
CA TYR A 132 -11.74 -6.25 10.43
C TYR A 132 -13.16 -6.62 10.08
N GLU A 133 -13.62 -6.16 8.93
CA GLU A 133 -14.93 -6.47 8.37
C GLU A 133 -14.82 -6.80 6.88
N ASP A 134 -15.77 -7.58 6.40
CA ASP A 134 -15.91 -7.81 4.96
C ASP A 134 -16.66 -6.62 4.35
N GLY A 135 -16.12 -6.08 3.26
CA GLY A 135 -16.78 -5.04 2.50
C GLY A 135 -18.01 -5.58 1.74
N PRO A 136 -18.82 -4.70 1.14
CA PRO A 136 -19.83 -5.13 0.18
C PRO A 136 -19.17 -5.90 -0.98
N ALA A 137 -19.95 -6.76 -1.63
CA ALA A 137 -19.48 -7.47 -2.82
C ALA A 137 -19.06 -6.45 -3.89
N GLN A 138 -17.83 -6.58 -4.36
CA GLN A 138 -17.22 -5.68 -5.33
C GLN A 138 -16.55 -6.51 -6.43
N LEU A 139 -16.48 -5.91 -7.61
CA LEU A 139 -15.86 -6.55 -8.74
C LEU A 139 -14.34 -6.51 -8.60
N ILE A 140 -13.70 -7.67 -8.74
CA ILE A 140 -12.26 -7.80 -8.96
C ILE A 140 -12.09 -8.20 -10.43
N THR A 141 -11.63 -7.25 -11.23
CA THR A 141 -11.57 -7.41 -12.69
C THR A 141 -10.37 -8.28 -13.08
N ASP A 142 -10.61 -9.32 -13.87
CA ASP A 142 -9.54 -10.11 -14.49
C ASP A 142 -8.96 -9.35 -15.68
N ILE A 143 -7.66 -9.09 -15.65
CA ILE A 143 -6.96 -8.37 -16.71
C ILE A 143 -6.26 -9.28 -17.71
N ARG A 144 -6.49 -10.60 -17.66
CA ARG A 144 -5.90 -11.56 -18.59
C ARG A 144 -6.15 -11.15 -20.05
N GLY A 145 -5.08 -11.01 -20.83
CA GLY A 145 -5.13 -10.53 -22.21
C GLY A 145 -5.16 -9.00 -22.38
N GLN A 146 -5.22 -8.25 -21.28
CA GLN A 146 -5.20 -6.78 -21.22
C GLN A 146 -4.02 -6.28 -20.36
N GLU A 147 -3.03 -7.14 -20.07
CA GLU A 147 -1.94 -6.85 -19.13
C GLU A 147 -1.17 -5.57 -19.54
N SER A 148 -0.99 -5.34 -20.84
CA SER A 148 -0.30 -4.17 -21.39
C SER A 148 -0.99 -2.83 -21.14
N GLU A 149 -2.26 -2.82 -20.74
CA GLU A 149 -3.00 -1.60 -20.39
C GLU A 149 -2.64 -1.10 -18.98
N PHE A 150 -2.06 -1.98 -18.15
CA PHE A 150 -1.73 -1.71 -16.75
C PHE A 150 -0.23 -1.57 -16.59
N THR A 151 0.23 -0.38 -16.19
CA THR A 151 1.65 -0.05 -16.06
C THR A 151 1.99 0.42 -14.66
N LEU A 152 3.24 0.20 -14.24
CA LEU A 152 3.74 0.69 -12.94
C LEU A 152 3.55 2.20 -12.76
N LYS A 153 3.73 2.97 -13.85
CA LYS A 153 3.64 4.43 -13.81
C LYS A 153 2.22 4.90 -13.55
N GLU A 154 1.26 4.39 -14.32
CA GLU A 154 -0.12 4.90 -14.29
C GLU A 154 -0.96 4.22 -13.21
N HIS A 155 -0.83 2.91 -13.03
CA HIS A 155 -1.71 2.11 -12.16
C HIS A 155 -1.04 1.73 -10.83
N GLY A 156 0.28 1.89 -10.74
CA GLY A 156 1.07 1.48 -9.58
C GLY A 156 1.49 0.01 -9.60
N PHE A 157 0.96 -0.79 -10.53
CA PHE A 157 1.27 -2.21 -10.70
C PHE A 157 1.39 -2.58 -12.18
N GLU A 158 2.10 -3.68 -12.44
CA GLU A 158 2.26 -4.25 -13.77
C GLU A 158 2.43 -5.77 -13.67
N PHE A 159 1.76 -6.50 -14.55
CA PHE A 159 1.92 -7.95 -14.67
C PHE A 159 2.78 -8.26 -15.88
N ILE A 160 3.87 -9.00 -15.68
CA ILE A 160 4.84 -9.30 -16.72
C ILE A 160 5.10 -10.80 -16.80
N LYS A 161 5.35 -11.26 -18.03
CA LYS A 161 5.95 -12.57 -18.25
C LYS A 161 7.42 -12.49 -17.87
N TRP A 162 7.90 -13.54 -17.23
CA TRP A 162 9.26 -13.62 -16.75
C TRP A 162 9.78 -15.05 -16.86
N GLU A 163 11.07 -15.20 -17.15
CA GLU A 163 11.79 -16.48 -17.12
C GLU A 163 12.68 -16.52 -15.87
N PRO A 164 12.11 -16.91 -14.72
CA PRO A 164 12.84 -16.98 -13.45
C PRO A 164 13.80 -18.17 -13.44
N PRO A 165 14.91 -18.08 -12.69
CA PRO A 165 15.82 -19.20 -12.52
C PRO A 165 15.14 -20.36 -11.78
N GLU A 166 15.61 -21.58 -12.03
CA GLU A 166 15.32 -22.75 -11.19
C GLU A 166 16.26 -22.76 -9.97
N LEU A 167 15.71 -23.07 -8.79
CA LEU A 167 16.44 -23.17 -7.54
C LEU A 167 15.68 -23.99 -6.48
N ASP A 168 16.37 -24.40 -5.43
CA ASP A 168 15.76 -24.97 -4.23
C ASP A 168 15.23 -23.85 -3.31
N TRP A 169 13.90 -23.75 -3.21
CA TRP A 169 13.21 -22.76 -2.36
C TRP A 169 13.42 -22.95 -0.86
N GLY A 170 13.92 -24.12 -0.43
CA GLY A 170 14.34 -24.37 0.95
C GLY A 170 15.76 -23.88 1.25
N ASN A 171 16.55 -23.56 0.22
CA ASN A 171 17.92 -23.11 0.34
C ASN A 171 18.03 -21.59 0.31
N GLU A 172 18.10 -20.98 1.48
CA GLU A 172 18.26 -19.52 1.62
C GLU A 172 19.45 -18.98 0.82
N LYS A 173 20.57 -19.72 0.76
CA LYS A 173 21.76 -19.26 0.02
C LYS A 173 21.49 -19.13 -1.48
N GLU A 174 20.62 -19.97 -2.05
CA GLU A 174 20.23 -19.87 -3.45
C GLU A 174 19.29 -18.68 -3.69
N LEU A 175 18.43 -18.33 -2.73
CA LEU A 175 17.64 -17.10 -2.82
C LEU A 175 18.55 -15.88 -2.98
N TYR A 176 19.57 -15.75 -2.11
CA TYR A 176 20.50 -14.63 -2.17
C TYR A 176 21.42 -14.63 -3.40
N LYS A 177 21.91 -15.80 -3.83
CA LYS A 177 22.89 -15.90 -4.93
C LYS A 177 22.28 -15.95 -6.31
N ILE A 178 21.04 -16.42 -6.44
CA ILE A 178 20.41 -16.72 -7.73
C ILE A 178 19.12 -15.91 -7.87
N TYR A 179 18.17 -16.06 -6.94
CA TYR A 179 16.83 -15.51 -7.12
C TYR A 179 16.78 -13.98 -6.98
N PHE A 180 17.33 -13.40 -5.92
CA PHE A 180 17.30 -11.94 -5.72
C PHE A 180 18.05 -11.16 -6.81
N PRO A 181 19.21 -11.61 -7.32
CA PRO A 181 19.82 -11.03 -8.51
C PRO A 181 18.93 -11.09 -9.76
N ALA A 182 18.17 -12.19 -9.94
CA ALA A 182 17.23 -12.30 -11.06
C ALA A 182 16.03 -11.36 -10.92
N VAL A 183 15.49 -11.22 -9.69
CA VAL A 183 14.43 -10.23 -9.38
C VAL A 183 14.92 -8.80 -9.64
N ARG A 184 16.16 -8.49 -9.23
CA ARG A 184 16.77 -7.18 -9.53
C ARG A 184 16.85 -6.92 -11.03
N LYS A 185 17.34 -7.87 -11.83
CA LYS A 185 17.39 -7.73 -13.30
C LYS A 185 16.00 -7.53 -13.92
N CYS A 186 14.99 -8.22 -13.38
CA CYS A 186 13.60 -8.05 -13.79
C CYS A 186 13.11 -6.62 -13.53
N LEU A 187 13.38 -6.08 -12.34
CA LEU A 187 13.04 -4.69 -12.00
C LEU A 187 13.85 -3.68 -12.83
N GLU A 188 15.14 -3.89 -13.06
CA GLU A 188 15.98 -3.03 -13.91
C GLU A 188 15.41 -2.93 -15.34
N ALA A 189 15.01 -4.07 -15.93
CA ALA A 189 14.41 -4.11 -17.26
C ALA A 189 13.06 -3.39 -17.31
N LEU A 190 12.24 -3.52 -16.26
CA LEU A 190 10.92 -2.92 -16.17
C LEU A 190 10.97 -1.39 -15.96
N LEU A 191 11.88 -0.92 -15.11
CA LEU A 191 11.99 0.50 -14.76
C LEU A 191 12.65 1.32 -15.88
N GLY A 192 13.56 0.71 -16.64
CA GLY A 192 14.22 1.37 -17.77
C GLY A 192 15.08 2.57 -17.37
N GLU A 193 15.48 2.67 -16.10
CA GLU A 193 16.24 3.77 -15.54
C GLU A 193 17.42 3.27 -14.70
N GLU A 194 18.43 4.12 -14.52
CA GLU A 194 19.62 3.77 -13.76
C GLU A 194 19.34 3.85 -12.25
N VAL A 195 19.37 2.69 -11.59
CA VAL A 195 19.25 2.60 -10.13
C VAL A 195 20.63 2.77 -9.48
N LYS A 196 20.77 3.80 -8.64
CA LYS A 196 22.01 4.17 -7.95
C LYS A 196 22.29 3.29 -6.73
N ARG A 197 21.24 2.85 -6.04
CA ARG A 197 21.35 1.97 -4.87
C ARG A 197 20.18 1.00 -4.79
N TRP A 198 20.50 -0.23 -4.43
CA TRP A 198 19.55 -1.32 -4.19
C TRP A 198 19.68 -1.77 -2.75
N GLU A 199 18.56 -1.86 -2.06
CA GLU A 199 18.47 -2.46 -0.73
C GLU A 199 17.41 -3.56 -0.77
N LEU A 200 17.82 -4.79 -0.45
CA LEU A 200 16.85 -5.87 -0.22
C LEU A 200 16.13 -5.54 1.08
N TYR A 201 14.84 -5.22 0.98
CA TYR A 201 14.05 -4.78 2.13
C TYR A 201 13.57 -5.99 2.93
N GLU A 202 12.88 -6.93 2.28
CA GLU A 202 12.46 -8.21 2.86
C GLU A 202 12.03 -9.19 1.75
N PHE A 203 11.80 -10.43 2.14
CA PHE A 203 11.06 -11.39 1.31
C PHE A 203 10.18 -12.28 2.20
N ARG A 204 9.14 -12.87 1.60
CA ARG A 204 8.26 -13.82 2.29
C ARG A 204 7.72 -14.88 1.35
N ARG A 205 7.76 -16.14 1.79
CA ARG A 205 7.06 -17.25 1.11
C ARG A 205 5.70 -17.48 1.73
N ARG A 206 4.71 -17.79 0.90
CA ARG A 206 3.33 -18.00 1.33
C ARG A 206 2.72 -19.27 0.76
N HIS A 207 1.89 -19.94 1.57
CA HIS A 207 1.19 -21.17 1.19
C HIS A 207 -0.28 -21.12 1.64
N ALA A 208 -1.23 -21.19 0.71
CA ALA A 208 -2.67 -21.00 0.98
C ALA A 208 -3.34 -22.14 1.78
N GLY A 209 -2.74 -23.33 1.81
CA GLY A 209 -3.21 -24.46 2.62
C GLY A 209 -2.84 -24.40 4.12
N LEU A 210 -2.09 -23.38 4.57
CA LEU A 210 -1.77 -23.21 5.99
C LEU A 210 -2.96 -22.58 6.73
N LYS A 211 -3.39 -23.21 7.84
CA LYS A 211 -4.58 -22.80 8.61
C LYS A 211 -4.31 -21.72 9.67
N SER A 212 -3.05 -21.53 10.07
CA SER A 212 -2.72 -20.70 11.23
C SER A 212 -2.14 -19.35 10.81
N TYR A 213 -2.85 -18.29 11.19
CA TYR A 213 -2.33 -16.93 11.38
C TYR A 213 -1.85 -16.72 12.82
N GLY A 214 -1.45 -17.78 13.55
CA GLY A 214 -0.75 -17.60 14.83
C GLY A 214 0.46 -16.70 14.63
N ASN A 215 0.94 -16.01 15.69
CA ASN A 215 2.04 -15.06 15.57
C ASN A 215 3.22 -15.71 14.84
N PRO A 216 3.42 -15.41 13.54
CA PRO A 216 4.51 -16.03 12.80
C PRO A 216 5.79 -15.55 13.45
N ASP A 217 6.83 -16.37 13.42
CA ASP A 217 8.16 -15.89 13.76
C ASP A 217 8.55 -14.83 12.73
N VAL A 218 8.32 -13.56 13.10
CA VAL A 218 8.54 -12.40 12.23
C VAL A 218 10.02 -12.23 11.89
N HIS A 219 10.91 -12.83 12.70
CA HIS A 219 12.36 -12.80 12.54
C HIS A 219 12.88 -13.92 11.64
N ASN A 220 12.07 -14.96 11.39
CA ASN A 220 12.42 -16.02 10.44
C ASN A 220 11.83 -15.73 9.05
N HIS A 221 12.63 -15.12 8.18
CA HIS A 221 12.23 -14.81 6.80
C HIS A 221 11.95 -16.06 5.94
N MET A 222 12.56 -17.20 6.29
CA MET A 222 12.34 -18.48 5.61
C MET A 222 11.04 -19.18 6.05
N ALA A 223 10.39 -18.72 7.11
CA ALA A 223 9.10 -19.25 7.53
C ALA A 223 8.04 -19.01 6.45
N ILE A 224 7.32 -20.07 6.08
CA ILE A 224 6.20 -20.02 5.14
C ILE A 224 4.94 -19.69 5.92
N ILE A 225 4.24 -18.62 5.52
CA ILE A 225 3.04 -18.11 6.23
C ILE A 225 1.82 -18.05 5.31
N PRO A 226 0.58 -18.00 5.81
CA PRO A 226 -0.58 -17.87 4.95
C PRO A 226 -0.60 -16.54 4.17
N PRO A 227 -1.30 -16.49 3.01
CA PRO A 227 -1.71 -15.25 2.35
C PRO A 227 -2.50 -14.34 3.30
N VAL A 228 -2.22 -13.03 3.27
CA VAL A 228 -2.97 -12.03 4.05
C VAL A 228 -4.23 -11.63 3.28
N PRO A 229 -5.45 -11.93 3.80
CA PRO A 229 -6.69 -11.62 3.10
C PRO A 229 -7.19 -10.19 3.33
N ILE A 230 -6.57 -9.45 4.25
CA ILE A 230 -6.94 -8.07 4.55
C ILE A 230 -6.26 -7.13 3.55
N ILE A 231 -6.99 -6.16 3.00
CA ILE A 231 -6.42 -5.15 2.11
C ILE A 231 -5.49 -4.21 2.90
N HIS A 232 -4.25 -4.13 2.45
CA HIS A 232 -3.18 -3.40 3.13
C HIS A 232 -2.14 -2.85 2.14
N VAL A 233 -1.27 -1.99 2.66
CA VAL A 233 0.02 -1.62 2.05
C VAL A 233 1.09 -1.99 3.06
N ASP A 234 2.13 -2.71 2.60
CA ASP A 234 3.13 -3.30 3.48
C ASP A 234 3.90 -2.28 4.32
N GLN A 235 4.04 -1.03 3.85
CA GLN A 235 4.78 0.02 4.53
C GLN A 235 4.08 1.37 4.39
N SER A 236 4.12 2.17 5.46
CA SER A 236 3.84 3.59 5.40
C SER A 236 5.13 4.40 5.14
N PRO A 237 5.05 5.67 4.74
CA PRO A 237 6.21 6.55 4.64
C PRO A 237 7.03 6.61 5.94
N ALA A 238 6.36 6.65 7.09
CA ALA A 238 7.03 6.62 8.38
C ALA A 238 7.67 5.25 8.66
N GLY A 239 7.07 4.15 8.19
CA GLY A 239 7.66 2.82 8.22
C GLY A 239 8.97 2.73 7.44
N ILE A 240 8.97 3.25 6.21
CA ILE A 240 10.19 3.32 5.37
C ILE A 240 11.27 4.18 6.04
N LEU A 241 10.91 5.35 6.58
CA LEU A 241 11.88 6.20 7.26
C LEU A 241 12.46 5.54 8.51
N ASN A 242 11.64 4.84 9.29
CA ASN A 242 12.11 4.06 10.44
C ASN A 242 13.08 2.95 10.01
N TRP A 243 12.76 2.25 8.92
CA TRP A 243 13.64 1.23 8.35
C TRP A 243 14.97 1.83 7.89
N LEU A 244 14.93 2.96 7.18
CA LEU A 244 16.13 3.68 6.74
C LEU A 244 17.02 4.07 7.92
N LYS A 245 16.45 4.74 8.93
CA LYS A 245 17.18 5.15 10.14
C LYS A 245 17.81 3.99 10.88
N ARG A 246 17.12 2.85 10.91
CA ARG A 246 17.64 1.64 11.56
C ARG A 246 18.77 0.99 10.78
N ASN A 247 18.66 0.89 9.46
CA ASN A 247 19.55 0.07 8.64
C ASN A 247 20.69 0.87 8.00
N LEU A 248 20.47 2.14 7.68
CA LEU A 248 21.43 3.02 6.99
C LEU A 248 21.94 4.17 7.89
N ALA A 249 21.33 4.37 9.07
CA ALA A 249 21.75 5.28 10.13
C ALA A 249 22.26 6.65 9.61
N ASP A 250 23.58 6.86 9.62
CA ASP A 250 24.24 8.15 9.35
C ASP A 250 24.07 8.64 7.90
N GLU A 251 23.71 7.77 6.96
CA GLU A 251 23.56 8.14 5.54
C GLU A 251 22.15 8.66 5.19
N VAL A 252 21.16 8.48 6.08
CA VAL A 252 19.74 8.62 5.71
C VAL A 252 19.39 10.03 5.23
N ASP A 253 19.86 11.06 5.92
CA ASP A 253 19.52 12.45 5.58
C ASP A 253 20.03 12.82 4.18
N GLU A 254 21.28 12.46 3.86
CA GLU A 254 21.86 12.68 2.53
C GLU A 254 21.09 11.89 1.45
N LEU A 255 20.78 10.62 1.71
CA LEU A 255 20.11 9.76 0.73
C LEU A 255 18.70 10.25 0.42
N VAL A 256 17.92 10.66 1.43
CA VAL A 256 16.55 11.17 1.27
C VAL A 256 16.56 12.55 0.58
N GLU A 257 17.57 13.38 0.85
CA GLU A 257 17.75 14.65 0.16
C GLU A 257 18.13 14.46 -1.31
N LYS A 258 18.98 13.48 -1.62
CA LYS A 258 19.55 13.32 -2.96
C LYS A 258 18.69 12.51 -3.92
N TYR A 259 18.07 11.44 -3.44
CA TYR A 259 17.46 10.43 -4.31
C TYR A 259 15.95 10.35 -4.19
N ARG A 260 15.29 9.92 -5.27
CA ARG A 260 13.93 9.37 -5.20
C ARG A 260 14.02 7.93 -4.70
N MET A 261 13.27 7.63 -3.65
CA MET A 261 13.21 6.30 -3.07
C MET A 261 11.89 5.63 -3.40
N ARG A 262 11.95 4.39 -3.90
CA ARG A 262 10.77 3.59 -4.21
C ARG A 262 10.91 2.19 -3.66
N LEU A 263 9.88 1.70 -2.97
CA LEU A 263 9.80 0.30 -2.55
C LEU A 263 8.90 -0.44 -3.53
N PHE A 264 9.45 -1.45 -4.20
CA PHE A 264 8.68 -2.32 -5.08
C PHE A 264 8.58 -3.71 -4.47
N THR A 265 7.40 -4.32 -4.59
CA THR A 265 7.20 -5.75 -4.39
C THR A 265 7.17 -6.45 -5.73
N VAL A 266 7.94 -7.53 -5.86
CA VAL A 266 7.81 -8.51 -6.95
C VAL A 266 7.15 -9.76 -6.36
N TRP A 267 5.90 -9.98 -6.73
CA TRP A 267 5.10 -11.12 -6.30
C TRP A 267 5.02 -12.16 -7.42
N ARG A 268 5.30 -13.42 -7.09
CA ARG A 268 5.36 -14.51 -8.07
C ARG A 268 4.78 -15.81 -7.52
N PRO A 269 3.92 -16.52 -8.27
CA PRO A 269 3.56 -17.91 -7.97
C PRO A 269 4.76 -18.86 -8.01
N LEU A 270 4.73 -19.88 -7.16
CA LEU A 270 5.67 -21.00 -7.15
C LEU A 270 5.01 -22.32 -7.60
N VAL A 271 3.75 -22.25 -8.03
CA VAL A 271 2.96 -23.35 -8.59
C VAL A 271 2.75 -23.15 -10.08
N ASP A 272 2.44 -24.21 -10.81
CA ASP A 272 2.24 -24.14 -12.27
C ASP A 272 1.10 -23.19 -12.65
N VAL A 273 0.02 -23.18 -11.85
CA VAL A 273 -1.10 -22.25 -12.00
C VAL A 273 -1.74 -21.94 -10.65
N VAL A 274 -2.12 -20.68 -10.43
CA VAL A 274 -2.93 -20.26 -9.28
C VAL A 274 -4.42 -20.38 -9.63
N GLU A 275 -5.14 -21.20 -8.87
CA GLU A 275 -6.58 -21.46 -9.07
C GLU A 275 -7.43 -21.29 -7.80
N ASP A 276 -6.82 -21.17 -6.62
CA ASP A 276 -7.53 -21.08 -5.33
C ASP A 276 -7.57 -19.66 -4.76
N VAL A 277 -6.42 -19.05 -4.49
CA VAL A 277 -6.29 -17.80 -3.75
C VAL A 277 -5.40 -16.83 -4.52
N SER A 278 -5.99 -15.91 -5.27
CA SER A 278 -5.27 -14.93 -6.07
C SER A 278 -4.82 -13.69 -5.29
N LEU A 279 -3.94 -12.90 -5.89
CA LEU A 279 -3.56 -11.57 -5.42
C LEU A 279 -4.46 -10.54 -6.11
N ALA A 280 -5.21 -9.77 -5.32
CA ALA A 280 -5.89 -8.57 -5.81
C ALA A 280 -4.98 -7.35 -5.56
N VAL A 281 -4.86 -6.48 -6.57
CA VAL A 281 -4.13 -5.21 -6.51
C VAL A 281 -5.08 -4.07 -6.88
N CYS A 282 -5.02 -2.97 -6.12
CA CYS A 282 -5.83 -1.79 -6.36
C CYS A 282 -5.15 -0.86 -7.38
N ASP A 283 -5.92 -0.29 -8.30
CA ASP A 283 -5.42 0.80 -9.15
C ASP A 283 -5.18 2.05 -8.30
N ALA A 284 -3.92 2.48 -8.27
CA ALA A 284 -3.46 3.55 -7.41
C ALA A 284 -4.14 4.91 -7.67
N ARG A 285 -4.81 5.07 -8.81
CA ARG A 285 -5.56 6.28 -9.15
C ARG A 285 -6.94 6.33 -8.50
N THR A 286 -7.43 5.20 -7.99
CA THR A 286 -8.84 4.98 -7.65
C THR A 286 -9.15 4.94 -6.16
N PHE A 287 -8.13 4.83 -5.30
CA PHE A 287 -8.27 4.99 -3.84
C PHE A 287 -7.87 6.40 -3.39
N SER A 288 -8.30 6.80 -2.20
CA SER A 288 -7.84 8.03 -1.54
C SER A 288 -6.92 7.73 -0.37
N ARG A 289 -5.94 8.59 -0.10
CA ARG A 289 -5.00 8.39 1.01
C ARG A 289 -5.72 8.29 2.36
N GLU A 290 -6.84 8.98 2.52
CA GLU A 290 -7.70 8.96 3.71
C GLU A 290 -8.35 7.58 3.95
N ASP A 291 -8.42 6.73 2.93
CA ASP A 291 -8.92 5.36 3.05
C ASP A 291 -7.90 4.44 3.74
N LEU A 292 -6.65 4.88 3.86
CA LEU A 292 -5.55 4.13 4.44
C LEU A 292 -5.23 4.63 5.86
N ILE A 293 -5.32 3.74 6.85
CA ILE A 293 -4.99 4.04 8.24
C ILE A 293 -3.63 3.44 8.58
N GLU A 294 -2.72 4.25 9.14
CA GLU A 294 -1.42 3.76 9.61
C GLU A 294 -1.58 2.91 10.87
N VAL A 295 -0.99 1.72 10.86
CA VAL A 295 -1.05 0.76 11.95
C VAL A 295 0.36 0.41 12.41
N ASP A 296 0.57 0.42 13.73
CA ASP A 296 1.82 0.02 14.35
C ASP A 296 1.85 -1.49 14.58
N PHE A 297 2.81 -2.17 13.95
CA PHE A 297 3.06 -3.60 14.06
C PHE A 297 4.33 -3.79 14.90
N ILE A 298 4.16 -4.25 16.14
CA ILE A 298 5.15 -4.14 17.21
C ILE A 298 5.68 -5.52 17.57
N ASP A 299 7.00 -5.68 17.58
CA ASP A 299 7.71 -6.80 18.21
C ASP A 299 8.77 -6.27 19.19
N ASN A 300 9.47 -7.17 19.87
CA ASN A 300 10.51 -6.83 20.84
C ASN A 300 11.73 -6.09 20.26
N THR A 301 11.85 -5.96 18.93
CA THR A 301 12.96 -5.29 18.27
C THR A 301 12.58 -3.98 17.59
N MET A 302 11.34 -3.83 17.14
CA MET A 302 10.92 -2.66 16.36
C MET A 302 9.41 -2.43 16.30
N VAL A 303 9.07 -1.22 15.87
CA VAL A 303 7.73 -0.85 15.40
C VAL A 303 7.76 -0.72 13.89
N ARG A 304 7.22 -1.71 13.19
CA ARG A 304 6.88 -1.62 11.76
C ARG A 304 5.62 -0.77 11.60
N LYS A 305 5.51 -0.04 10.50
CA LYS A 305 4.33 0.80 10.21
C LYS A 305 3.82 0.49 8.83
N ASN A 306 2.58 0.02 8.77
CA ASN A 306 1.91 -0.38 7.53
C ASN A 306 0.66 0.49 7.36
N PHE A 307 0.06 0.47 6.17
CA PHE A 307 -1.32 0.92 6.02
C PHE A 307 -2.28 -0.25 5.96
N MET A 308 -3.40 -0.12 6.67
CA MET A 308 -4.56 -0.98 6.48
C MET A 308 -5.65 -0.17 5.79
N ALA A 309 -6.28 -0.73 4.77
CA ALA A 309 -7.32 -0.04 4.02
C ALA A 309 -8.68 -0.19 4.70
N LYS A 310 -9.45 0.89 4.76
CA LYS A 310 -10.90 0.87 4.93
C LYS A 310 -11.55 0.58 3.57
N TYR A 311 -12.78 0.08 3.60
CA TYR A 311 -13.58 -0.01 2.39
C TYR A 311 -13.78 1.37 1.76
N SER A 312 -13.67 1.43 0.44
CA SER A 312 -13.91 2.62 -0.37
C SER A 312 -14.55 2.19 -1.69
N GLU A 313 -15.70 2.81 -2.04
CA GLU A 313 -16.44 2.47 -3.26
C GLU A 313 -15.68 2.86 -4.54
N SER A 314 -14.77 3.84 -4.45
CA SER A 314 -13.98 4.26 -5.61
C SER A 314 -12.85 3.29 -5.94
N ALA A 315 -12.38 2.51 -4.96
CA ALA A 315 -11.22 1.63 -5.10
C ALA A 315 -11.52 0.46 -6.05
N LYS A 316 -10.82 0.40 -7.18
CA LYS A 316 -10.96 -0.64 -8.20
C LYS A 316 -9.83 -1.66 -8.08
N PHE A 317 -10.20 -2.93 -7.98
CA PHE A 317 -9.25 -4.03 -7.83
C PHE A 317 -9.16 -4.86 -9.11
N TYR A 318 -7.95 -5.31 -9.38
CA TYR A 318 -7.60 -6.12 -10.52
C TYR A 318 -6.81 -7.33 -10.08
N TYR A 319 -6.85 -8.38 -10.88
CA TYR A 319 -6.03 -9.56 -10.71
C TYR A 319 -5.77 -10.22 -12.06
N LEU A 320 -4.83 -11.17 -12.10
CA LEU A 320 -4.53 -11.93 -13.31
C LEU A 320 -4.97 -13.38 -13.14
N SER A 321 -5.98 -13.81 -13.89
CA SER A 321 -6.48 -15.19 -13.80
C SER A 321 -5.48 -16.21 -14.32
N LYS A 322 -5.48 -17.40 -13.69
CA LYS A 322 -4.60 -18.53 -14.03
C LYS A 322 -3.13 -18.13 -14.10
N MET A 323 -2.70 -17.25 -13.18
CA MET A 323 -1.31 -16.80 -13.14
C MET A 323 -0.37 -17.97 -12.89
N THR A 324 0.68 -18.08 -13.70
CA THR A 324 1.65 -19.19 -13.65
C THR A 324 2.95 -18.77 -12.96
N LYS A 325 3.83 -19.73 -12.70
CA LYS A 325 5.19 -19.46 -12.19
C LYS A 325 6.09 -18.71 -13.18
N ASP A 326 5.67 -18.54 -14.42
CA ASP A 326 6.40 -17.82 -15.49
C ASP A 326 5.89 -16.37 -15.64
N GLU A 327 5.15 -15.89 -14.63
CA GLU A 327 4.59 -14.55 -14.56
C GLU A 327 4.86 -13.96 -13.17
N CYS A 328 5.03 -12.64 -13.10
CA CYS A 328 5.08 -11.92 -11.83
C CYS A 328 4.24 -10.64 -11.88
N CYS A 329 3.79 -10.21 -10.70
CA CYS A 329 3.15 -8.93 -10.49
C CYS A 329 4.16 -8.04 -9.76
N VAL A 330 4.51 -6.92 -10.37
CA VAL A 330 5.33 -5.89 -9.75
C VAL A 330 4.42 -4.75 -9.33
N PHE A 331 4.52 -4.28 -8.08
CA PHE A 331 3.73 -3.14 -7.63
C PHE A 331 4.48 -2.26 -6.65
N LYS A 332 4.14 -0.97 -6.64
CA LYS A 332 4.68 0.03 -5.72
C LYS A 332 4.08 -0.12 -4.33
N VAL A 333 4.93 -0.12 -3.32
CA VAL A 333 4.54 -0.01 -1.91
C VAL A 333 4.79 1.40 -1.37
N PHE A 334 5.81 2.08 -1.90
CA PHE A 334 6.18 3.43 -1.51
C PHE A 334 6.88 4.16 -2.65
N ASP A 335 6.67 5.47 -2.74
CA ASP A 335 7.37 6.39 -3.63
C ASP A 335 7.56 7.74 -2.93
N SER A 336 8.80 8.15 -2.70
CA SER A 336 9.10 9.38 -1.96
C SER A 336 8.65 10.66 -2.68
N LEU A 337 8.36 10.60 -3.99
CA LEU A 337 7.84 11.74 -4.76
C LEU A 337 6.31 11.71 -4.92
N ASP A 338 5.64 10.67 -4.46
CA ASP A 338 4.20 10.52 -4.55
C ASP A 338 3.67 9.82 -3.30
N LEU A 339 3.55 10.56 -2.19
CA LEU A 339 3.10 9.99 -0.92
C LEU A 339 1.59 9.69 -0.87
N GLU A 340 0.84 10.23 -1.82
CA GLU A 340 -0.62 10.08 -1.90
C GLU A 340 -1.00 8.82 -2.69
N LYS A 341 -0.36 8.60 -3.85
CA LYS A 341 -0.68 7.50 -4.78
C LYS A 341 0.51 6.60 -5.11
N GLY A 342 1.66 6.82 -4.50
CA GLY A 342 2.87 6.00 -4.66
C GLY A 342 2.82 4.64 -3.97
N CYS A 343 1.64 4.12 -3.65
CA CYS A 343 1.46 2.81 -3.05
C CYS A 343 0.23 2.09 -3.63
N VAL A 344 0.24 0.76 -3.57
CA VAL A 344 -0.84 -0.09 -4.07
C VAL A 344 -1.42 -0.91 -2.93
N PRO A 345 -2.66 -0.59 -2.48
CA PRO A 345 -3.43 -1.47 -1.61
C PRO A 345 -3.64 -2.83 -2.27
N HIS A 346 -3.39 -3.90 -1.54
CA HIS A 346 -3.48 -5.25 -2.07
C HIS A 346 -3.85 -6.26 -0.98
N GLY A 347 -4.26 -7.46 -1.41
CA GLY A 347 -4.54 -8.55 -0.51
C GLY A 347 -4.91 -9.83 -1.26
N ALA A 348 -4.95 -10.93 -0.53
CA ALA A 348 -5.34 -12.21 -1.07
C ALA A 348 -6.87 -12.36 -1.08
N PHE A 349 -7.44 -12.86 -2.18
CA PHE A 349 -8.85 -13.22 -2.23
C PHE A 349 -8.99 -14.64 -2.74
N ARG A 350 -10.06 -15.31 -2.33
CA ARG A 350 -10.36 -16.69 -2.73
C ARG A 350 -11.37 -16.66 -3.86
N HIS A 351 -11.10 -17.41 -4.92
CA HIS A 351 -12.03 -17.57 -6.05
C HIS A 351 -13.36 -18.17 -5.56
N ALA A 352 -14.48 -17.75 -6.13
CA ALA A 352 -15.79 -18.31 -5.74
C ALA A 352 -15.92 -19.78 -6.17
N ASN A 353 -15.35 -20.14 -7.32
CA ASN A 353 -15.54 -21.43 -7.98
C ASN A 353 -14.28 -22.33 -7.97
N TYR A 354 -13.39 -22.21 -6.98
CA TYR A 354 -12.22 -23.10 -6.91
C TYR A 354 -12.63 -24.55 -6.62
N GLY A 355 -12.12 -25.48 -7.42
CA GLY A 355 -12.39 -26.91 -7.26
C GLY A 355 -11.82 -27.44 -5.95
N LYS A 356 -12.41 -28.52 -5.39
CA LYS A 356 -11.92 -29.12 -4.14
C LYS A 356 -10.51 -29.74 -4.27
N ASP A 357 -10.08 -30.02 -5.50
CA ASP A 357 -8.84 -30.73 -5.82
C ASP A 357 -7.73 -29.81 -6.38
N VAL A 358 -7.91 -28.48 -6.34
CA VAL A 358 -6.88 -27.54 -6.81
C VAL A 358 -5.71 -27.52 -5.83
N LYS A 359 -4.48 -27.44 -6.38
CA LYS A 359 -3.29 -27.30 -5.55
C LYS A 359 -3.33 -25.94 -4.84
N PRO A 360 -3.11 -25.89 -3.51
CA PRO A 360 -3.05 -24.61 -2.82
C PRO A 360 -1.96 -23.71 -3.40
N ARG A 361 -2.23 -22.42 -3.56
CA ARG A 361 -1.22 -21.46 -4.00
C ARG A 361 0.01 -21.53 -3.11
N GLU A 362 1.16 -21.63 -3.76
CA GLU A 362 2.45 -21.25 -3.19
C GLU A 362 2.96 -20.00 -3.92
N SER A 363 3.50 -19.03 -3.20
CA SER A 363 4.02 -17.79 -3.79
C SER A 363 5.22 -17.25 -3.01
N ILE A 364 5.99 -16.37 -3.64
CA ILE A 364 7.02 -15.56 -2.99
C ILE A 364 6.80 -14.08 -3.32
N GLU A 365 7.01 -13.22 -2.33
CA GLU A 365 7.13 -11.77 -2.50
C GLU A 365 8.54 -11.35 -2.11
N VAL A 366 9.20 -10.56 -2.96
CA VAL A 366 10.52 -9.98 -2.69
C VAL A 366 10.40 -8.47 -2.82
N ARG A 367 10.88 -7.74 -1.82
CA ARG A 367 10.79 -6.28 -1.78
C ARG A 367 12.17 -5.67 -1.91
N PHE A 368 12.32 -4.75 -2.85
CA PHE A 368 13.52 -3.95 -3.03
C PHE A 368 13.19 -2.48 -2.83
N LEU A 369 13.91 -1.84 -1.92
CA LEU A 369 13.99 -0.39 -1.85
C LEU A 369 15.07 0.05 -2.84
N ILE A 370 14.68 0.85 -3.82
CA ILE A 370 15.57 1.39 -4.84
C ILE A 370 15.73 2.89 -4.67
N MET A 371 16.89 3.39 -5.08
CA MET A 371 17.19 4.82 -5.12
C MET A 371 17.64 5.21 -6.52
N THR A 372 16.97 6.21 -7.09
CA THR A 372 17.29 6.81 -8.39
C THR A 372 17.51 8.29 -8.23
N GLU A 373 18.07 8.95 -9.25
CA GLU A 373 18.05 10.42 -9.30
C GLU A 373 16.59 10.93 -9.21
N LYS A 374 16.44 12.15 -8.68
CA LYS A 374 15.13 12.81 -8.49
C LYS A 374 14.51 13.30 -9.78
#